data_AF-A0A8T5DWU8-F1
#
_entry.id   AF-A0A8T5DWU8-F1
#
_cell.length_a   1.000
_cell.length_b   1.000
_cell.length_c   1.000
_cell.angle_alpha   90.00
_cell.angle_beta   90.00
_cell.angle_gamma   90.00
#
_symmetry.space_group_name_H-M   'P 1'
#
loop_
_entity.id
_entity.type
_entity.pdbx_description
1 polymer ?
#
loop_
_entity_poly.entity_id
_entity_poly.type
_entity_poly.pdbx_seq_one_letter_code
_entity_poly.pdbx_strand_id
1 'polypeptide(L)'
;MQHNMRKHEHVGLLLVFLGATWLGIGLYDTLLVANKILLENATLIGGREMFIFPLFYGIGAVLFMMGIIELRELQPGKNRL
;
A
#
# COMPACT_ATOMS: atom_id res chain seq x y z
N MET A 1 -9.29 -1.33 28.97
CA MET A 1 -9.70 -0.86 27.63
C MET A 1 -8.64 -0.03 26.90
N GLN A 2 -7.95 0.92 27.56
CA GLN A 2 -6.89 1.76 26.92
C GLN A 2 -5.75 0.97 26.24
N HIS A 3 -5.36 -0.18 26.79
CA HIS A 3 -4.22 -0.97 26.27
C HIS A 3 -4.49 -1.60 24.89
N ASN A 4 -5.74 -1.99 24.57
CA ASN A 4 -6.06 -2.49 23.23
C ASN A 4 -6.11 -1.36 22.22
N MET A 5 -6.63 -0.18 22.58
CA MET A 5 -6.68 0.96 21.65
C MET A 5 -5.29 1.38 21.18
N ARG A 6 -4.29 1.41 22.07
CA ARG A 6 -2.91 1.67 21.63
C ARG A 6 -2.38 0.62 20.65
N LYS A 7 -2.74 -0.66 20.81
CA LYS A 7 -2.29 -1.72 19.89
C LYS A 7 -2.89 -1.57 18.49
N HIS A 8 -4.20 -1.33 18.39
CA HIS A 8 -4.87 -1.07 17.11
C HIS A 8 -4.31 0.18 16.42
N GLU A 9 -3.94 1.22 17.18
CA GLU A 9 -3.27 2.40 16.65
C GLU A 9 -1.90 2.10 16.03
N HIS A 10 -1.04 1.38 16.75
CA HIS A 10 0.29 1.05 16.26
C HIS A 10 0.24 0.08 15.08
N VAL A 11 -0.67 -0.91 15.12
CA VAL A 11 -0.88 -1.86 14.03
C VAL A 11 -1.44 -1.15 12.80
N GLY A 12 -2.45 -0.31 12.97
CA GLY A 12 -3.04 0.48 11.89
C GLY A 12 -2.03 1.40 11.21
N LEU A 13 -1.26 2.17 12.00
CA LEU A 13 -0.20 3.04 11.48
C LEU A 13 0.90 2.25 10.75
N LEU A 14 1.31 1.10 11.29
CA LEU A 14 2.31 0.24 10.67
C LEU A 14 1.81 -0.33 9.33
N LEU A 15 0.55 -0.78 9.27
CA LEU A 15 -0.06 -1.27 8.04
C LEU A 15 -0.19 -0.18 6.97
N VAL A 16 -0.59 1.04 7.37
CA VAL A 16 -0.62 2.20 6.46
C VAL A 16 0.78 2.52 5.94
N PHE A 17 1.79 2.55 6.82
CA PHE A 17 3.17 2.81 6.44
C PHE A 17 3.71 1.77 5.46
N LEU A 18 3.51 0.49 5.76
CA LEU A 18 3.94 -0.61 4.88
C LEU A 18 3.19 -0.57 3.54
N GLY A 19 1.87 -0.39 3.57
CA GLY A 19 1.05 -0.30 2.37
C GLY A 19 1.45 0.87 1.47
N ALA A 20 1.61 2.07 2.05
CA ALA A 20 2.04 3.27 1.33
C ALA A 20 3.46 3.11 0.76
N THR A 21 4.38 2.51 1.52
CA THR A 21 5.75 2.21 1.04
C THR A 21 5.71 1.26 -0.14
N TRP A 22 4.90 0.20 -0.05
CA TRP A 22 4.77 -0.80 -1.12
C TRP A 22 4.17 -0.19 -2.39
N LEU A 23 3.12 0.62 -2.25
CA LEU A 23 2.53 1.40 -3.35
C LEU A 23 3.53 2.39 -3.96
N GLY A 24 4.32 3.07 -3.13
CA GLY A 24 5.36 4.01 -3.58
C GLY A 24 6.47 3.33 -4.38
N ILE A 25 6.91 2.12 -3.97
CA ILE A 25 7.87 1.32 -4.74
C ILE A 25 7.26 0.90 -6.08
N GLY A 26 6.00 0.47 -6.10
CA GLY A 26 5.30 0.15 -7.35
C GLY A 26 5.20 1.36 -8.30
N LEU A 27 4.92 2.54 -7.75
CA LEU A 27 4.88 3.79 -8.51
C LEU A 27 6.26 4.18 -9.06
N TYR A 28 7.30 4.02 -8.26
CA TYR A 28 8.66 4.27 -8.72
C TYR A 28 9.05 3.34 -9.89
N ASP A 29 8.77 2.04 -9.78
CA ASP A 29 9.10 1.07 -10.82
C ASP A 29 8.30 1.32 -12.10
N THR A 30 7.00 1.63 -11.99
CA THR A 30 6.18 1.98 -13.16
C THR A 30 6.66 3.23 -13.87
N LEU A 31 7.08 4.27 -13.13
CA LEU A 31 7.66 5.47 -13.74
C LEU A 31 9.00 5.19 -14.42
N LEU A 32 9.83 4.33 -13.83
CA LEU A 32 11.10 3.93 -14.41
C LEU A 32 10.89 3.13 -15.71
N VAL A 33 9.90 2.24 -15.74
CA VAL A 33 9.50 1.52 -16.96
C VAL A 33 8.89 2.48 -17.99
N ALA A 34 8.05 3.43 -17.57
CA ALA A 34 7.46 4.42 -18.47
C ALA A 34 8.53 5.27 -19.17
N ASN A 35 9.63 5.61 -18.48
CA ASN A 35 10.75 6.33 -19.09
C ASN A 35 11.44 5.56 -20.22
N LYS A 36 11.26 4.24 -20.32
CA LYS A 36 11.76 3.46 -21.47
C LYS A 36 11.11 3.89 -22.79
N ILE A 37 9.98 4.59 -22.78
CA ILE A 37 9.37 5.18 -23.97
C ILE A 37 10.31 6.13 -24.73
N LEU A 38 11.32 6.67 -24.04
CA LEU A 38 12.33 7.58 -24.61
C LEU A 38 13.45 6.84 -25.37
N LEU A 39 13.49 5.51 -25.32
CA LEU A 39 14.48 4.68 -26.01
C LEU A 39 13.87 4.04 -27.26
N GLU A 40 14.44 4.31 -28.43
CA GLU A 40 14.07 3.61 -29.67
C GLU A 40 14.33 2.11 -29.50
N ASN A 41 13.27 1.30 -29.66
CA ASN A 41 13.23 -0.17 -29.52
C ASN A 41 13.04 -0.76 -28.11
N ALA A 42 12.73 0.05 -27.10
CA ALA A 42 12.44 -0.51 -25.78
C ALA A 42 11.03 -1.12 -25.69
N THR A 43 10.94 -2.36 -25.20
CA THR A 43 9.67 -3.00 -24.85
C THR A 43 9.13 -2.40 -23.55
N LEU A 44 7.97 -1.74 -23.65
CA LEU A 44 7.27 -1.09 -22.54
C LEU A 44 6.71 -2.09 -21.51
N ILE A 45 6.38 -3.31 -21.95
CA ILE A 45 5.88 -4.38 -21.08
C ILE A 45 6.61 -5.66 -21.50
N GLY A 46 7.56 -6.10 -20.66
CA GLY A 46 8.36 -7.31 -20.87
C GLY A 46 7.75 -8.59 -20.25
N GLY A 47 6.53 -8.51 -19.70
CA GLY A 47 5.82 -9.62 -19.07
C GLY A 47 6.13 -9.79 -17.58
N ARG A 48 7.27 -9.27 -17.10
CA ARG A 48 7.62 -9.23 -15.66
C ARG A 48 6.68 -8.29 -14.89
N GLU A 49 6.22 -7.23 -15.53
CA GLU A 49 5.28 -6.24 -15.01
C GLU A 49 3.92 -6.87 -14.64
N MET A 50 3.55 -7.97 -15.33
CA MET A 50 2.30 -8.71 -15.07
C MET A 50 2.26 -9.33 -13.66
N PHE A 51 3.42 -9.61 -13.07
CA PHE A 51 3.55 -10.12 -11.70
C PHE A 51 3.90 -9.03 -10.70
N ILE A 52 4.72 -8.06 -11.11
CA ILE A 52 5.12 -6.94 -10.25
C ILE A 52 3.92 -6.06 -9.93
N PHE A 53 3.06 -5.74 -10.89
CA PHE A 53 1.95 -4.81 -10.63
C PHE A 53 0.97 -5.36 -9.59
N PRO A 54 0.47 -6.61 -9.67
CA PRO A 54 -0.37 -7.18 -8.61
C PRO A 54 0.34 -7.28 -7.26
N LEU A 55 1.64 -7.57 -7.27
CA LEU A 55 2.41 -7.66 -6.03
C LEU A 55 2.51 -6.30 -5.35
N PHE A 56 2.94 -5.26 -6.07
CA PHE A 56 3.19 -3.95 -5.47
C PHE A 56 1.93 -3.11 -5.27
N TYR A 57 1.03 -3.08 -6.25
CA TYR A 57 -0.22 -2.35 -6.15
C TYR A 57 -1.29 -3.12 -5.38
N GLY A 58 -1.42 -4.43 -5.62
CA GLY A 58 -2.45 -5.25 -4.99
C GLY A 58 -2.18 -5.42 -3.49
N ILE A 59 -1.03 -5.97 -3.11
CA ILE A 59 -0.69 -6.18 -1.69
C ILE A 59 -0.58 -4.82 -0.98
N GLY A 60 0.05 -3.83 -1.61
CA GLY A 60 0.16 -2.48 -1.06
C GLY A 60 -1.21 -1.86 -0.76
N ALA A 61 -2.17 -1.96 -1.68
CA ALA A 61 -3.53 -1.45 -1.48
C ALA A 61 -4.27 -2.20 -0.36
N VAL A 62 -4.12 -3.53 -0.29
CA VAL A 62 -4.73 -4.35 0.77
C VAL A 62 -4.19 -3.96 2.14
N LEU A 63 -2.88 -3.84 2.30
CA LEU A 63 -2.25 -3.41 3.56
C LEU A 63 -2.68 -2.01 3.96
N PHE A 64 -2.70 -1.08 3.00
CA PHE A 64 -3.11 0.30 3.25
C PHE A 64 -4.57 0.38 3.71
N MET A 65 -5.46 -0.35 3.05
CA MET A 65 -6.88 -0.39 3.42
C MET A 65 -7.11 -1.05 4.78
N MET A 66 -6.43 -2.16 5.09
CA MET A 66 -6.51 -2.78 6.42
C MET A 66 -6.02 -1.83 7.51
N GLY A 67 -4.92 -1.10 7.27
CA GLY A 67 -4.43 -0.09 8.20
C GLY A 67 -5.44 1.03 8.44
N ILE A 68 -6.10 1.52 7.38
CA ILE A 68 -7.18 2.51 7.53
C ILE A 68 -8.36 1.96 8.34
N ILE A 69 -8.75 0.70 8.13
CA ILE A 69 -9.85 0.07 8.87
C ILE A 69 -9.52 0.01 10.36
N GLU A 70 -8.34 -0.49 10.72
CA GLU A 70 -7.83 -0.51 12.10
C GLU A 70 -7.82 0.88 12.74
N LEU A 71 -7.38 1.90 12.00
CA LEU A 71 -7.38 3.28 12.50
C LEU A 71 -8.79 3.87 12.65
N ARG A 72 -9.75 3.45 11.82
CA ARG A 72 -11.15 3.87 11.93
C ARG A 72 -11.85 3.25 13.14
N GLU A 73 -11.46 2.05 13.55
CA GLU A 73 -12.00 1.40 14.75
C GLU A 73 -11.60 2.11 16.06
N LEU A 74 -10.59 2.98 16.01
CA LEU A 74 -10.16 3.81 17.13
C LEU A 74 -11.04 5.05 17.36
N GLN A 75 -11.95 5.39 16.44
CA GLN A 75 -12.74 6.61 16.55
C GLN A 75 -13.59 6.60 17.84
N PRO A 76 -13.39 7.57 18.75
CA PRO A 76 -14.08 7.60 20.03
C PRO A 76 -15.57 7.85 19.81
N GLY A 77 -16.39 6.84 20.06
CA GLY A 77 -17.84 6.88 19.90
C GLY A 77 -18.46 5.61 19.33
N LYS A 78 -17.70 4.80 18.59
CA LYS A 78 -18.20 3.55 17.98
C LYS A 78 -18.29 2.37 18.98
N ASN A 79 -17.44 2.37 20.02
CA ASN A 79 -17.40 1.34 21.07
C ASN A 79 -18.20 1.71 22.34
N ARG A 80 -19.17 2.62 22.24
CA ARG A 80 -19.99 3.09 23.39
C ARG A 80 -21.48 2.74 23.28
N LEU A 81 -21.90 2.06 22.22
CA LEU A 81 -23.26 1.53 22.03
C LEU A 81 -23.26 0.01 22.23
#